data_AF-A0A3B8X0P9-F1
#
_entry.id   AF-A0A3B8X0P9-F1
#
_cell.length_a   1.000
_cell.length_b   1.000
_cell.length_c   1.000
_cell.angle_alpha   90.00
_cell.angle_beta   90.00
_cell.angle_gamma   90.00
#
_symmetry.space_group_name_H-M   'P 1'
#
loop_
_entity.id
_entity.type
_entity.pdbx_description
1 polymer ?
#
loop_
_entity_poly.entity_id
_entity_poly.type
_entity_poly.pdbx_seq_one_letter_code
_entity_poly.pdbx_strand_id
1 'polypeptide(L)'
;MTNLVHFFAKVFSMCEICLFFSKMYTQQDLFFSTALAVYIAVGVVVAVVRWGHRCEPYSKNMDYYYPAWRTVVFCLLTNLMLLPFVYMPHDTDSDLALRIILMLGSPYFCAMFMFTYFGRMLKRKSWIMPLIFLSVPFTVMTLLALAIAIEPGQQLVGRDARILGSISGTLAFIFLYAFGSALYMIGQARRRFSETNFSNPDDFPKDFARQAVCMAGWHVVITWSICFLGSNTLMGWGLLALSGILVYFLIVDLQPHRALDANRLEAEETARMQAETVARQTFETSEVEEEETLSALRKDEILRIIRHAVEEDKAFLDSHLTLSSLARTCGVNRTYVSAVMNEYLGGFFSYVNRCRLEYATQYKADNPDAAVEEVATAAGFGSRQSFYNARKQLSA
;
A
#
# COMPACT_ATOMS: atom_id res chain seq x y z
N MET A 1 -27.54 -12.38 -43.28
CA MET A 1 -28.29 -11.10 -43.22
C MET A 1 -29.12 -10.95 -41.95
N THR A 2 -29.70 -12.02 -41.40
CA THR A 2 -30.51 -12.03 -40.17
C THR A 2 -29.80 -11.50 -38.91
N ASN A 3 -28.50 -11.78 -38.74
CA ASN A 3 -27.72 -11.26 -37.60
C ASN A 3 -27.43 -9.75 -37.69
N LEU A 4 -27.38 -9.18 -38.91
CA LEU A 4 -27.17 -7.75 -39.10
C LEU A 4 -28.45 -6.97 -38.76
N VAL A 5 -29.60 -7.48 -39.18
CA VAL A 5 -30.92 -6.90 -38.87
C VAL A 5 -31.20 -6.96 -37.37
N HIS A 6 -30.80 -8.02 -36.67
CA HIS A 6 -30.96 -8.14 -35.22
C HIS A 6 -30.01 -7.21 -34.43
N PHE A 7 -28.83 -6.92 -35.00
CA PHE A 7 -27.89 -5.93 -34.47
C PHE A 7 -28.41 -4.50 -34.69
N PHE A 8 -28.89 -4.18 -35.90
CA PHE A 8 -29.51 -2.89 -36.20
C PHE A 8 -30.81 -2.67 -35.43
N ALA A 9 -31.62 -3.70 -35.17
CA ALA A 9 -32.80 -3.62 -34.32
C ALA A 9 -32.48 -3.39 -32.84
N LYS A 10 -31.37 -3.96 -32.32
CA LYS A 10 -30.86 -3.65 -30.97
C LYS A 10 -30.30 -2.23 -30.87
N VAL A 11 -29.62 -1.75 -31.91
CA VAL A 11 -29.15 -0.36 -31.99
C VAL A 11 -30.34 0.62 -32.12
N PHE A 12 -31.39 0.25 -32.86
CA PHE A 12 -32.64 1.02 -32.95
C PHE A 12 -33.41 1.03 -31.63
N SER A 13 -33.44 -0.09 -30.89
CA SER A 13 -34.03 -0.17 -29.55
C SER A 13 -33.24 0.62 -28.51
N MET A 14 -31.90 0.64 -28.58
CA MET A 14 -31.07 1.58 -27.81
C MET A 14 -31.34 3.04 -28.20
N CYS A 15 -31.66 3.31 -29.46
CA CYS A 15 -32.02 4.64 -29.94
C CYS A 15 -33.40 5.08 -29.43
N GLU A 16 -34.39 4.18 -29.35
CA GLU A 16 -35.70 4.46 -28.73
C GLU A 16 -35.59 4.66 -27.22
N ILE A 17 -34.75 3.88 -26.53
CA ILE A 17 -34.42 4.10 -25.12
C ILE A 17 -33.72 5.46 -24.97
N CYS A 18 -32.71 5.77 -25.80
CA CYS A 18 -32.05 7.08 -25.77
C CYS A 18 -33.01 8.24 -26.11
N LEU A 19 -33.97 8.06 -27.02
CA LEU A 19 -35.00 9.04 -27.38
C LEU A 19 -36.05 9.20 -26.28
N PHE A 20 -36.35 8.14 -25.53
CA PHE A 20 -37.20 8.16 -24.35
C PHE A 20 -36.50 8.88 -23.20
N PHE A 21 -35.22 8.59 -22.95
CA PHE A 21 -34.36 9.31 -22.00
C PHE A 21 -34.14 10.77 -22.42
N SER A 22 -33.93 11.08 -23.71
CA SER A 22 -33.74 12.47 -24.18
C SER A 22 -35.00 13.33 -24.14
N LYS A 23 -36.18 12.72 -24.01
CA LYS A 23 -37.45 13.42 -23.80
C LYS A 23 -37.72 13.73 -22.33
N MET A 24 -37.10 13.01 -21.39
CA MET A 24 -37.29 13.20 -19.94
C MET A 24 -36.12 13.93 -19.26
N TYR A 25 -34.91 13.89 -19.84
CA TYR A 25 -33.70 14.46 -19.24
C TYR A 25 -33.14 15.63 -20.04
N THR A 26 -32.57 16.61 -19.32
CA THR A 26 -31.79 17.67 -19.96
C THR A 26 -30.51 17.09 -20.55
N GLN A 27 -29.93 17.76 -21.55
CA GLN A 27 -28.62 17.38 -22.11
C GLN A 27 -27.52 17.30 -21.05
N GLN A 28 -27.63 18.10 -19.98
CA GLN A 28 -26.70 18.11 -18.86
C GLN A 28 -26.83 16.87 -17.97
N ASP A 29 -28.05 16.41 -17.73
CA ASP A 29 -28.31 15.22 -16.91
C ASP A 29 -27.89 13.95 -17.62
N LEU A 30 -28.15 13.86 -18.94
CA LEU A 30 -27.70 12.74 -19.75
C LEU A 30 -26.17 12.64 -19.76
N PHE A 31 -25.48 13.79 -19.86
CA PHE A 31 -24.03 13.84 -19.76
C PHE A 31 -23.53 13.36 -18.38
N PHE A 32 -24.12 13.85 -17.30
CA PHE A 32 -23.76 13.45 -15.94
C PHE A 32 -23.97 11.94 -15.71
N SER A 33 -25.14 11.40 -16.04
CA SER A 33 -25.44 9.97 -15.92
C SER A 33 -24.48 9.11 -16.74
N THR A 34 -24.13 9.55 -17.94
CA THR A 34 -23.15 8.87 -18.80
C THR A 34 -21.76 8.89 -18.16
N ALA A 35 -21.31 10.05 -17.66
CA ALA A 35 -20.02 10.17 -16.98
C ALA A 35 -19.93 9.29 -15.72
N LEU A 36 -21.00 9.22 -14.94
CA LEU A 36 -21.09 8.34 -13.78
C LEU A 36 -21.04 6.86 -14.17
N ALA A 37 -21.79 6.46 -15.20
CA ALA A 37 -21.75 5.09 -15.73
C ALA A 37 -20.35 4.72 -16.23
N VAL A 38 -19.65 5.63 -16.92
CA VAL A 38 -18.25 5.45 -17.34
C VAL A 38 -17.34 5.24 -16.13
N TYR A 39 -17.47 6.07 -15.10
CA TYR A 39 -16.66 5.95 -13.88
C TYR A 39 -16.85 4.60 -13.18
N ILE A 40 -18.10 4.13 -13.05
CA ILE A 40 -18.41 2.81 -12.49
C ILE A 40 -17.82 1.69 -13.36
N ALA A 41 -18.03 1.74 -14.68
CA ALA A 41 -17.55 0.74 -15.62
C ALA A 41 -16.02 0.66 -15.61
N VAL A 42 -15.33 1.80 -15.61
CA VAL A 42 -13.87 1.87 -15.48
C VAL A 42 -13.42 1.25 -14.16
N GLY A 43 -14.06 1.58 -13.04
CA GLY A 43 -13.75 0.97 -11.74
C GLY A 43 -13.85 -0.57 -11.75
N VAL A 44 -14.92 -1.12 -12.34
CA VAL A 44 -15.12 -2.57 -12.47
C VAL A 44 -14.09 -3.20 -13.39
N VAL A 45 -13.83 -2.62 -14.56
CA VAL A 45 -12.83 -3.13 -15.51
C VAL A 45 -11.44 -3.13 -14.86
N VAL A 46 -11.07 -2.04 -14.20
CA VAL A 46 -9.80 -1.92 -13.47
C VAL A 46 -9.70 -2.99 -12.37
N ALA A 47 -10.78 -3.23 -11.62
CA ALA A 47 -10.84 -4.27 -10.59
C ALA A 47 -10.63 -5.68 -11.17
N VAL A 48 -11.32 -5.99 -12.27
CA VAL A 48 -11.23 -7.29 -12.96
C VAL A 48 -9.84 -7.52 -13.54
N VAL A 49 -9.28 -6.52 -14.25
CA VAL A 49 -7.92 -6.60 -14.78
C VAL A 49 -6.93 -6.79 -13.65
N ARG A 50 -7.06 -6.03 -12.57
CA ARG A 50 -6.14 -6.12 -11.44
C ARG A 50 -6.19 -7.48 -10.73
N TRP A 51 -7.38 -8.07 -10.61
CA TRP A 51 -7.58 -9.39 -10.02
C TRP A 51 -7.04 -10.52 -10.92
N GLY A 52 -7.26 -10.41 -12.23
CA GLY A 52 -6.83 -11.41 -13.22
C GLY A 52 -5.35 -11.34 -13.59
N HIS A 53 -4.72 -10.17 -13.47
CA HIS A 53 -3.33 -9.97 -13.87
C HIS A 53 -2.35 -10.54 -12.83
N ARG A 54 -1.72 -11.66 -13.18
CA ARG A 54 -0.66 -12.31 -12.40
C ARG A 54 0.62 -12.38 -13.24
N CYS A 55 1.53 -11.40 -13.06
CA CYS A 55 2.86 -11.48 -13.67
C CYS A 55 3.66 -12.62 -13.04
N GLU A 56 4.03 -13.63 -13.80
CA GLU A 56 5.15 -14.51 -13.42
C GLU A 56 6.48 -13.77 -13.59
N PRO A 57 7.48 -14.00 -12.70
CA PRO A 57 7.50 -14.91 -11.56
C PRO A 57 6.92 -14.33 -10.25
N TYR A 58 6.46 -13.07 -10.25
CA TYR A 58 5.96 -12.35 -9.06
C TYR A 58 4.67 -12.94 -8.46
N SER A 59 3.93 -13.73 -9.22
CA SER A 59 2.70 -14.42 -8.81
C SER A 59 2.88 -15.38 -7.64
N LYS A 60 4.09 -15.93 -7.44
CA LYS A 60 4.40 -16.85 -6.33
C LYS A 60 4.27 -16.19 -4.95
N ASN A 61 4.65 -14.91 -4.84
CA ASN A 61 4.63 -14.15 -3.58
C ASN A 61 3.89 -12.80 -3.73
N MET A 62 2.62 -12.85 -4.15
CA MET A 62 1.80 -11.65 -4.40
C MET A 62 1.71 -10.69 -3.22
N ASP A 63 1.62 -11.20 -1.98
CA ASP A 63 1.49 -10.33 -0.80
C ASP A 63 2.77 -9.55 -0.48
N TYR A 64 3.93 -10.00 -0.99
CA TYR A 64 5.19 -9.29 -0.87
C TYR A 64 5.35 -8.20 -1.95
N TYR A 65 5.08 -8.53 -3.21
CA TYR A 65 5.24 -7.62 -4.33
C TYR A 65 4.09 -6.61 -4.46
N TYR A 66 2.88 -7.01 -4.06
CA TYR A 66 1.65 -6.23 -4.20
C TYR A 66 0.81 -6.21 -2.91
N PRO A 67 1.31 -5.73 -1.77
CA PRO A 67 0.71 -5.96 -0.45
C PRO A 67 -0.73 -5.47 -0.25
N ALA A 68 -1.28 -4.59 -1.10
CA ALA A 68 -2.65 -4.08 -0.99
C ALA A 68 -3.60 -4.55 -2.10
N TRP A 69 -3.21 -5.51 -2.94
CA TRP A 69 -3.96 -5.88 -4.15
C TRP A 69 -5.44 -6.23 -3.89
N ARG A 70 -5.74 -6.96 -2.81
CA ARG A 70 -7.12 -7.31 -2.42
C ARG A 70 -7.94 -6.09 -2.02
N THR A 71 -7.32 -5.20 -1.24
CA THR A 71 -7.94 -3.97 -0.76
C THR A 71 -8.24 -3.04 -1.93
N VAL A 72 -7.31 -2.92 -2.89
CA VAL A 72 -7.51 -2.15 -4.13
C VAL A 72 -8.73 -2.65 -4.90
N VAL A 73 -8.81 -3.96 -5.15
CA VAL A 73 -9.95 -4.55 -5.87
C VAL A 73 -11.26 -4.30 -5.13
N PHE A 74 -11.28 -4.46 -3.81
CA PHE A 74 -12.46 -4.19 -2.99
C PHE A 74 -12.90 -2.70 -3.07
N CYS A 75 -11.97 -1.75 -2.94
CA CYS A 75 -12.26 -0.32 -3.07
C CYS A 75 -12.87 0.00 -4.44
N LEU A 76 -12.29 -0.55 -5.51
CA LEU A 76 -12.75 -0.31 -6.87
C LEU A 76 -14.17 -0.86 -7.11
N LEU A 77 -14.47 -2.07 -6.61
CA LEU A 77 -15.80 -2.67 -6.72
C LEU A 77 -16.85 -1.92 -5.89
N THR A 78 -16.45 -1.17 -4.86
CA THR A 78 -17.39 -0.38 -4.06
C THR A 78 -18.06 0.73 -4.88
N ASN A 79 -17.48 1.14 -6.01
CA ASN A 79 -18.14 2.08 -6.94
C ASN A 79 -19.45 1.53 -7.54
N LEU A 80 -19.71 0.21 -7.49
CA LEU A 80 -21.00 -0.37 -7.88
C LEU A 80 -22.18 0.18 -7.06
N MET A 81 -21.92 0.66 -5.84
CA MET A 81 -22.94 1.30 -5.01
C MET A 81 -23.45 2.62 -5.64
N LEU A 82 -22.74 3.18 -6.61
CA LEU A 82 -23.16 4.40 -7.31
C LEU A 82 -24.17 4.14 -8.45
N LEU A 83 -24.45 2.87 -8.77
CA LEU A 83 -25.32 2.48 -9.88
C LEU A 83 -26.75 3.05 -9.81
N PRO A 84 -27.43 3.12 -8.65
CA PRO A 84 -28.77 3.70 -8.57
C PRO A 84 -28.83 5.16 -9.05
N PHE A 85 -27.78 5.93 -8.79
CA PHE A 85 -27.70 7.36 -9.14
C PHE A 85 -27.54 7.63 -10.64
N VAL A 86 -27.17 6.62 -11.44
CA VAL A 86 -27.13 6.74 -12.91
C VAL A 86 -28.53 7.02 -13.46
N TYR A 87 -29.55 6.43 -12.85
CA TYR A 87 -30.95 6.52 -13.31
C TYR A 87 -31.74 7.64 -12.61
N MET A 88 -31.15 8.33 -11.62
CA MET A 88 -31.85 9.34 -10.79
C MET A 88 -31.09 10.68 -10.71
N PRO A 89 -30.78 11.35 -11.85
CA PRO A 89 -29.95 12.56 -11.83
C PRO A 89 -30.69 13.83 -11.40
N HIS A 90 -32.01 13.78 -11.16
CA HIS A 90 -32.87 14.98 -11.01
C HIS A 90 -33.47 15.15 -9.60
N ASP A 91 -33.22 14.22 -8.69
CA ASP A 91 -33.77 14.24 -7.34
C ASP A 91 -32.76 14.86 -6.35
N THR A 92 -33.21 15.86 -5.59
CA THR A 92 -32.39 16.60 -4.62
C THR A 92 -31.83 15.69 -3.53
N ASP A 93 -32.58 14.65 -3.15
CA ASP A 93 -32.16 13.70 -2.13
C ASP A 93 -31.11 12.73 -2.69
N SER A 94 -31.28 12.29 -3.94
CA SER A 94 -30.32 11.48 -4.68
C SER A 94 -28.99 12.21 -4.92
N ASP A 95 -29.00 13.52 -5.23
CA ASP A 95 -27.78 14.34 -5.36
C ASP A 95 -27.04 14.47 -4.01
N LEU A 96 -27.78 14.74 -2.92
CA LEU A 96 -27.20 14.80 -1.58
C LEU A 96 -26.57 13.46 -1.18
N ALA A 97 -27.28 12.34 -1.40
CA ALA A 97 -26.80 11.00 -1.12
C ALA A 97 -25.53 10.66 -1.91
N LEU A 98 -25.50 10.96 -3.22
CA LEU A 98 -24.32 10.75 -4.06
C LEU A 98 -23.10 11.52 -3.52
N ARG A 99 -23.28 12.80 -3.17
CA ARG A 99 -22.20 13.64 -2.64
C ARG A 99 -21.68 13.10 -1.31
N ILE A 100 -22.55 12.65 -0.42
CA ILE A 100 -22.15 12.02 0.85
C ILE A 100 -21.27 10.79 0.56
N ILE A 101 -21.68 9.92 -0.35
CA ILE A 101 -20.91 8.70 -0.69
C ILE A 101 -19.52 9.08 -1.25
N LEU A 102 -19.46 10.03 -2.19
CA LEU A 102 -18.20 10.45 -2.81
C LEU A 102 -17.26 11.16 -1.82
N MET A 103 -17.79 12.09 -1.01
CA MET A 103 -17.01 12.87 -0.05
C MET A 103 -16.44 12.02 1.09
N LEU A 104 -17.21 11.03 1.58
CA LEU A 104 -16.74 10.10 2.62
C LEU A 104 -15.81 9.04 2.03
N GLY A 105 -16.18 8.46 0.89
CA GLY A 105 -15.46 7.34 0.28
C GLY A 105 -14.07 7.70 -0.20
N SER A 106 -13.91 8.86 -0.85
CA SER A 106 -12.64 9.29 -1.45
C SER A 106 -11.46 9.32 -0.45
N PRO A 107 -11.50 10.09 0.65
CA PRO A 107 -10.43 10.08 1.65
C PRO A 107 -10.32 8.75 2.40
N TYR A 108 -11.44 8.05 2.65
CA TYR A 108 -11.43 6.75 3.33
C TYR A 108 -10.66 5.68 2.54
N PHE A 109 -11.00 5.46 1.27
CA PHE A 109 -10.37 4.45 0.43
C PHE A 109 -8.91 4.79 0.15
N CYS A 110 -8.58 6.07 -0.06
CA CYS A 110 -7.19 6.53 -0.19
C CYS A 110 -6.36 6.22 1.07
N ALA A 111 -6.89 6.51 2.25
CA ALA A 111 -6.23 6.18 3.51
C ALA A 111 -6.08 4.66 3.68
N MET A 112 -7.17 3.90 3.46
CA MET A 112 -7.17 2.44 3.60
C MET A 112 -6.13 1.78 2.68
N PHE A 113 -6.04 2.23 1.42
CA PHE A 113 -5.01 1.77 0.50
C PHE A 113 -3.60 2.03 1.04
N MET A 114 -3.30 3.27 1.45
CA MET A 114 -1.98 3.66 1.94
C MET A 114 -1.56 2.89 3.20
N PHE A 115 -2.46 2.75 4.18
CA PHE A 115 -2.18 2.00 5.39
C PHE A 115 -2.04 0.50 5.14
N THR A 116 -2.82 -0.06 4.22
CA THR A 116 -2.67 -1.49 3.90
C THR A 116 -1.37 -1.75 3.15
N TYR A 117 -1.04 -0.91 2.16
CA TYR A 117 0.17 -1.07 1.36
C TYR A 117 1.41 -0.80 2.21
N PHE A 118 1.58 0.42 2.72
CA PHE A 118 2.79 0.83 3.43
C PHE A 118 2.82 0.36 4.89
N GLY A 119 1.69 0.23 5.57
CA GLY A 119 1.64 -0.26 6.95
C GLY A 119 2.06 -1.73 7.07
N ARG A 120 1.71 -2.57 6.08
CA ARG A 120 2.23 -3.94 5.97
C ARG A 120 3.74 -3.94 5.75
N MET A 121 4.26 -3.05 4.88
CA MET A 121 5.71 -2.92 4.66
C MET A 121 6.45 -2.48 5.92
N LEU A 122 5.86 -1.60 6.71
CA LEU A 122 6.42 -1.08 7.96
C LEU A 122 6.26 -2.05 9.14
N LYS A 123 5.68 -3.24 8.93
CA LYS A 123 5.31 -4.22 9.98
C LYS A 123 4.50 -3.59 11.13
N ARG A 124 3.75 -2.51 10.85
CA ARG A 124 3.05 -1.71 11.86
C ARG A 124 1.56 -2.02 11.84
N LYS A 125 1.22 -3.26 12.20
CA LYS A 125 -0.14 -3.82 12.08
C LYS A 125 -1.19 -3.08 12.92
N SER A 126 -0.80 -2.40 14.00
CA SER A 126 -1.71 -1.64 14.86
C SER A 126 -2.31 -0.40 14.19
N TRP A 127 -1.70 0.11 13.12
CA TRP A 127 -2.14 1.34 12.46
C TRP A 127 -3.33 1.12 11.51
N ILE A 128 -3.59 -0.12 11.11
CA ILE A 128 -4.75 -0.46 10.25
C ILE A 128 -6.05 -0.62 11.06
N MET A 129 -5.94 -0.97 12.35
CA MET A 129 -7.08 -1.23 13.22
C MET A 129 -8.09 -0.07 13.28
N PRO A 130 -7.68 1.20 13.50
CA PRO A 130 -8.65 2.30 13.51
C PRO A 130 -9.43 2.44 12.20
N LEU A 131 -8.85 2.12 11.04
CA LEU A 131 -9.56 2.18 9.74
C LEU A 131 -10.59 1.07 9.57
N ILE A 132 -10.33 -0.11 10.16
CA ILE A 132 -11.29 -1.20 10.18
C ILE A 132 -12.51 -0.78 11.01
N PHE A 133 -12.31 -0.18 12.19
CA PHE A 133 -13.43 0.36 12.96
C PHE A 133 -14.17 1.48 12.22
N LEU A 134 -13.44 2.32 11.50
CA LEU A 134 -14.01 3.41 10.70
C LEU A 134 -14.76 2.92 9.43
N SER A 135 -14.65 1.64 9.07
CA SER A 135 -15.47 1.04 8.01
C SER A 135 -16.96 0.97 8.38
N VAL A 136 -17.29 0.80 9.67
CA VAL A 136 -18.66 0.68 10.16
C VAL A 136 -19.47 1.98 9.95
N PRO A 137 -19.00 3.17 10.38
CA PRO A 137 -19.74 4.41 10.10
C PRO A 137 -19.80 4.71 8.60
N PHE A 138 -18.77 4.34 7.82
CA PHE A 138 -18.82 4.49 6.36
C PHE A 138 -19.94 3.63 5.73
N THR A 139 -20.02 2.34 6.08
CA THR A 139 -21.05 1.44 5.55
C THR A 139 -22.45 1.86 5.99
N VAL A 140 -22.64 2.24 7.26
CA VAL A 140 -23.92 2.76 7.75
C VAL A 140 -24.36 4.00 6.99
N MET A 141 -23.46 4.98 6.80
CA MET A 141 -23.79 6.20 6.04
C MET A 141 -24.08 5.91 4.57
N THR A 142 -23.39 4.97 3.97
CA THR A 142 -23.62 4.59 2.56
C THR A 142 -24.96 3.87 2.41
N LEU A 143 -25.31 2.96 3.32
CA LEU A 143 -26.62 2.29 3.34
C LEU A 143 -27.75 3.30 3.56
N LEU A 144 -27.56 4.28 4.45
CA LEU A 144 -28.53 5.35 4.66
C LEU A 144 -28.70 6.21 3.40
N ALA A 145 -27.60 6.59 2.74
CA ALA A 145 -27.64 7.34 1.49
C ALA A 145 -28.35 6.56 0.37
N LEU A 146 -28.15 5.24 0.30
CA LEU A 146 -28.86 4.37 -0.64
C LEU A 146 -30.35 4.23 -0.30
N ALA A 147 -30.71 4.10 0.97
CA ALA A 147 -32.10 4.03 1.40
C ALA A 147 -32.87 5.31 1.02
N ILE A 148 -32.24 6.47 1.22
CA ILE A 148 -32.77 7.77 0.80
C ILE A 148 -33.00 7.81 -0.72
N ALA A 149 -32.07 7.29 -1.52
CA ALA A 149 -32.20 7.25 -2.97
C ALA A 149 -33.31 6.31 -3.48
N ILE A 150 -33.70 5.28 -2.71
CA ILE A 150 -34.71 4.28 -3.12
C ILE A 150 -36.14 4.76 -2.90
N GLU A 151 -36.38 5.72 -2.00
CA GLU A 151 -37.72 6.26 -1.69
C GLU A 151 -37.92 7.70 -2.22
N PRO A 152 -38.01 7.91 -3.56
CA PRO A 152 -38.21 9.24 -4.13
C PRO A 152 -39.60 9.76 -3.76
N GLY A 153 -39.65 10.73 -2.84
CA GLY A 153 -40.91 11.39 -2.44
C GLY A 153 -41.02 11.75 -0.97
N GLN A 154 -40.24 11.13 -0.08
CA GLN A 154 -40.02 11.67 1.27
C GLN A 154 -38.88 12.69 1.21
N GLN A 155 -39.19 13.90 0.74
CA GLN A 155 -38.19 14.96 0.75
C GLN A 155 -37.64 15.13 2.18
N LEU A 156 -36.32 15.02 2.33
CA LEU A 156 -35.62 15.34 3.57
C LEU A 156 -35.70 16.86 3.80
N VAL A 157 -36.83 17.34 4.32
CA VAL A 157 -37.04 18.78 4.49
C VAL A 157 -36.50 19.27 5.84
N GLY A 158 -35.73 20.36 5.79
CA GLY A 158 -35.50 21.22 6.95
C GLY A 158 -34.48 20.67 7.97
N ARG A 159 -34.94 20.00 9.02
CA ARG A 159 -34.09 19.62 10.19
C ARG A 159 -33.26 18.37 9.89
N ASP A 160 -33.84 17.39 9.22
CA ASP A 160 -33.21 16.08 9.04
C ASP A 160 -32.06 16.13 8.02
N ALA A 161 -32.23 16.87 6.91
CA ALA A 161 -31.14 17.16 5.98
C ALA A 161 -29.96 17.89 6.63
N ARG A 162 -30.23 18.84 7.55
CA ARG A 162 -29.17 19.57 8.28
C ARG A 162 -28.41 18.67 9.25
N ILE A 163 -29.12 17.78 9.95
CA ILE A 163 -28.49 16.80 10.84
C ILE A 163 -27.63 15.83 10.02
N LEU A 164 -28.16 15.30 8.93
CA LEU A 164 -27.45 14.38 8.04
C LEU A 164 -26.20 15.03 7.42
N GLY A 165 -26.31 16.28 6.97
CA GLY A 165 -25.19 17.09 6.50
C GLY A 165 -24.13 17.34 7.60
N SER A 166 -24.55 17.57 8.84
CA SER A 166 -23.63 17.78 9.97
C SER A 166 -22.88 16.50 10.35
N ILE A 167 -23.57 15.36 10.37
CA ILE A 167 -22.97 14.04 10.66
C ILE A 167 -21.99 13.66 9.55
N SER A 168 -22.41 13.76 8.29
CA SER A 168 -21.55 13.47 7.14
C SER A 168 -20.34 14.41 7.08
N GLY A 169 -20.51 15.70 7.35
CA GLY A 169 -19.40 16.65 7.45
C GLY A 169 -18.39 16.27 8.55
N THR A 170 -18.87 15.89 9.74
CA THR A 170 -18.01 15.46 10.85
C THR A 170 -17.23 14.20 10.49
N LEU A 171 -17.90 13.19 9.89
CA LEU A 171 -17.25 11.98 9.41
C LEU A 171 -16.23 12.28 8.30
N ALA A 172 -16.54 13.21 7.40
CA ALA A 172 -15.62 13.63 6.33
C ALA A 172 -14.32 14.21 6.89
N PHE A 173 -14.39 15.01 7.97
CA PHE A 173 -13.20 15.50 8.67
C PHE A 173 -12.38 14.37 9.32
N ILE A 174 -13.05 13.38 9.91
CA ILE A 174 -12.37 12.20 10.48
C ILE A 174 -11.65 11.41 9.38
N PHE A 175 -12.29 11.21 8.22
CA PHE A 175 -11.65 10.54 7.07
C PHE A 175 -10.50 11.35 6.48
N LEU A 176 -10.62 12.68 6.41
CA LEU A 176 -9.51 13.55 6.00
C LEU A 176 -8.34 13.49 6.98
N TYR A 177 -8.60 13.45 8.29
CA TYR A 177 -7.57 13.25 9.29
C TYR A 177 -6.88 11.89 9.10
N ALA A 178 -7.65 10.83 8.88
CA ALA A 178 -7.11 9.50 8.58
C ALA A 178 -6.23 9.54 7.32
N PHE A 179 -6.68 10.20 6.25
CA PHE A 179 -5.88 10.40 5.03
C PHE A 179 -4.59 11.18 5.30
N GLY A 180 -4.66 12.30 6.03
CA GLY A 180 -3.48 13.08 6.42
C GLY A 180 -2.49 12.29 7.27
N SER A 181 -2.98 11.45 8.18
CA SER A 181 -2.13 10.56 8.98
C SER A 181 -1.44 9.49 8.12
N ALA A 182 -2.10 9.00 7.06
CA ALA A 182 -1.50 8.10 6.08
C ALA A 182 -0.37 8.78 5.30
N LEU A 183 -0.59 10.03 4.86
CA LEU A 183 0.44 10.84 4.20
C LEU A 183 1.64 11.09 5.12
N TYR A 184 1.37 11.44 6.39
CA TYR A 184 2.41 11.61 7.40
C TYR A 184 3.20 10.33 7.63
N MET A 185 2.53 9.17 7.70
CA MET A 185 3.18 7.86 7.83
C MET A 185 4.14 7.61 6.67
N ILE A 186 3.71 7.85 5.43
CA ILE A 186 4.56 7.67 4.24
C ILE A 186 5.73 8.65 4.25
N GLY A 187 5.50 9.91 4.65
CA GLY A 187 6.55 10.91 4.81
C GLY A 187 7.59 10.51 5.85
N GLN A 188 7.13 10.00 7.00
CA GLN A 188 8.00 9.46 8.05
C GLN A 188 8.75 8.22 7.57
N ALA A 189 8.07 7.31 6.87
CA ALA A 189 8.68 6.13 6.28
C ALA A 189 9.79 6.53 5.29
N ARG A 190 9.52 7.49 4.39
CA ARG A 190 10.51 7.97 3.42
C ARG A 190 11.77 8.51 4.09
N ARG A 191 11.62 9.25 5.20
CA ARG A 191 12.76 9.75 6.00
C ARG A 191 13.49 8.61 6.70
N ARG A 192 12.76 7.72 7.38
CA ARG A 192 13.34 6.65 8.20
C ARG A 192 13.99 5.53 7.38
N PHE A 193 13.43 5.19 6.23
CA PHE A 193 14.07 4.27 5.27
C PHE A 193 15.35 4.85 4.66
N SER A 194 15.53 6.17 4.70
CA SER A 194 16.82 6.78 4.38
C SER A 194 17.86 6.59 5.51
N GLU A 195 17.46 6.17 6.70
CA GLU A 195 18.26 6.29 7.93
C GLU A 195 18.48 4.97 8.70
N THR A 196 17.58 3.97 8.72
CA THR A 196 17.62 2.97 9.82
C THR A 196 17.36 1.48 9.60
N ASN A 197 17.24 0.86 8.42
CA ASN A 197 16.89 -0.60 8.42
C ASN A 197 17.34 -1.50 7.25
N PHE A 198 17.98 -0.98 6.21
CA PHE A 198 18.35 -1.79 5.06
C PHE A 198 19.79 -1.54 4.65
N SER A 199 20.53 -2.63 4.42
CA SER A 199 21.85 -2.61 3.79
C SER A 199 21.76 -2.04 2.36
N ASN A 200 20.59 -2.16 1.72
CA ASN A 200 20.32 -1.67 0.37
C ASN A 200 19.11 -0.68 0.32
N PRO A 201 19.29 0.55 -0.20
CA PRO A 201 18.20 1.52 -0.37
C PRO A 201 17.07 1.15 -1.35
N ASP A 202 17.20 0.07 -2.14
CA ASP A 202 16.24 -0.32 -3.20
C ASP A 202 14.99 -1.07 -2.69
N ASP A 203 14.91 -1.43 -1.41
CA ASP A 203 13.79 -2.21 -0.85
C ASP A 203 12.48 -1.39 -0.66
N PHE A 204 12.60 -0.06 -0.59
CA PHE A 204 11.45 0.85 -0.50
C PHE A 204 11.20 1.57 -1.83
N PRO A 205 10.04 1.39 -2.46
CA PRO A 205 9.76 1.98 -3.77
C PRO A 205 9.41 3.47 -3.65
N LYS A 206 10.42 4.33 -3.63
CA LYS A 206 10.29 5.79 -3.44
C LYS A 206 9.45 6.46 -4.53
N ASP A 207 9.66 6.07 -5.79
CA ASP A 207 8.94 6.63 -6.93
C ASP A 207 7.46 6.26 -6.90
N PHE A 208 7.16 5.00 -6.61
CA PHE A 208 5.78 4.54 -6.40
C PHE A 208 5.11 5.30 -5.26
N ALA A 209 5.79 5.45 -4.12
CA ALA A 209 5.24 6.17 -2.97
C ALA A 209 4.90 7.63 -3.31
N ARG A 210 5.76 8.30 -4.10
CA ARG A 210 5.48 9.66 -4.59
C ARG A 210 4.25 9.66 -5.52
N GLN A 211 4.21 8.77 -6.50
CA GLN A 211 3.11 8.68 -7.46
C GLN A 211 1.78 8.37 -6.76
N ALA A 212 1.75 7.38 -5.87
CA ALA A 212 0.57 7.01 -5.09
C ALA A 212 0.05 8.16 -4.22
N VAL A 213 0.94 8.92 -3.55
CA VAL A 213 0.57 10.10 -2.78
C VAL A 213 -0.01 11.20 -3.66
N CYS A 214 0.62 11.50 -4.80
CA CYS A 214 0.13 12.51 -5.73
C CYS A 214 -1.24 12.13 -6.32
N MET A 215 -1.42 10.88 -6.75
CA MET A 215 -2.69 10.40 -7.30
C MET A 215 -3.81 10.46 -6.26
N ALA A 216 -3.55 9.99 -5.03
CA ALA A 216 -4.55 10.04 -3.96
C ALA A 216 -4.90 11.48 -3.56
N GLY A 217 -3.92 12.38 -3.53
CA GLY A 217 -4.15 13.81 -3.31
C GLY A 217 -5.05 14.42 -4.36
N TRP A 218 -4.75 14.19 -5.65
CA TRP A 218 -5.59 14.68 -6.75
C TRP A 218 -6.99 14.06 -6.73
N HIS A 219 -7.12 12.77 -6.42
CA HIS A 219 -8.42 12.11 -6.28
C HIS A 219 -9.30 12.78 -5.20
N VAL A 220 -8.74 13.03 -4.01
CA VAL A 220 -9.45 13.71 -2.91
C VAL A 220 -9.82 15.15 -3.30
N VAL A 221 -8.87 15.91 -3.85
CA VAL A 221 -9.11 17.30 -4.26
C VAL A 221 -10.21 17.39 -5.32
N ILE A 222 -10.12 16.63 -6.41
CA ILE A 222 -11.12 16.65 -7.50
C ILE A 222 -12.50 16.27 -6.96
N THR A 223 -12.59 15.18 -6.19
CA THR A 223 -13.87 14.70 -5.63
C THR A 223 -14.52 15.76 -4.74
N TRP A 224 -13.74 16.39 -3.86
CA TRP A 224 -14.27 17.41 -2.95
C TRP A 224 -14.66 18.67 -3.73
N SER A 225 -13.83 19.13 -4.68
CA SER A 225 -14.16 20.27 -5.53
C SER A 225 -15.48 20.07 -6.27
N ILE A 226 -15.70 18.94 -6.93
CA ILE A 226 -16.96 18.72 -7.66
C ILE A 226 -18.18 18.64 -6.73
N CYS A 227 -18.03 18.07 -5.53
CA CYS A 227 -19.12 18.00 -4.55
C CYS A 227 -19.48 19.36 -3.94
N PHE A 228 -18.51 20.27 -3.79
CA PHE A 228 -18.76 21.63 -3.29
C PHE A 228 -19.31 22.58 -4.35
N LEU A 229 -18.84 22.52 -5.59
CA LEU A 229 -19.30 23.41 -6.66
C LEU A 229 -20.74 23.11 -7.09
N GLY A 230 -21.19 21.87 -6.91
CA GLY A 230 -22.60 21.47 -6.98
C GLY A 230 -23.31 21.63 -8.32
N SER A 231 -22.55 21.74 -9.41
CA SER A 231 -23.06 21.70 -10.78
C SER A 231 -22.94 20.28 -11.34
N ASN A 232 -24.04 19.74 -11.89
CA ASN A 232 -24.06 18.42 -12.54
C ASN A 232 -23.06 18.33 -13.70
N THR A 233 -22.85 19.43 -14.44
CA THR A 233 -21.88 19.47 -15.54
C THR A 233 -20.44 19.36 -15.03
N LEU A 234 -20.11 20.09 -13.96
CA LEU A 234 -18.78 20.00 -13.33
C LEU A 234 -18.57 18.62 -12.70
N MET A 235 -19.61 18.04 -12.10
CA MET A 235 -19.61 16.69 -11.57
C MET A 235 -19.29 15.66 -12.66
N GLY A 236 -19.94 15.76 -13.83
CA GLY A 236 -19.66 14.89 -14.98
C GLY A 236 -18.21 14.96 -15.45
N TRP A 237 -17.67 16.18 -15.65
CA TRP A 237 -16.25 16.35 -16.01
C TRP A 237 -15.29 15.82 -14.94
N GLY A 238 -15.60 16.03 -13.66
CA GLY A 238 -14.81 15.48 -12.56
C GLY A 238 -14.80 13.96 -12.53
N LEU A 239 -15.94 13.31 -12.74
CA LEU A 239 -16.04 11.84 -12.80
C LEU A 239 -15.24 11.26 -13.96
N LEU A 240 -15.22 11.92 -15.13
CA LEU A 240 -14.34 11.54 -16.24
C LEU A 240 -12.87 11.70 -15.88
N ALA A 241 -12.48 12.79 -15.21
CA ALA A 241 -11.12 12.99 -14.73
C ALA A 241 -10.70 11.92 -13.71
N LEU A 242 -11.58 11.58 -12.76
CA LEU A 242 -11.37 10.50 -11.79
C LEU A 242 -11.24 9.13 -12.48
N SER A 243 -12.02 8.88 -13.54
CA SER A 243 -11.89 7.67 -14.37
C SER A 243 -10.48 7.56 -14.98
N GLY A 244 -9.95 8.67 -15.49
CA GLY A 244 -8.57 8.73 -15.99
C GLY A 244 -7.53 8.44 -14.90
N ILE A 245 -7.74 8.95 -13.67
CA ILE A 245 -6.88 8.65 -12.51
C ILE A 245 -6.93 7.16 -12.16
N LEU A 246 -8.10 6.50 -12.20
CA LEU A 246 -8.22 5.06 -11.94
C LEU A 246 -7.45 4.21 -12.97
N VAL A 247 -7.53 4.59 -14.26
CA VAL A 247 -6.77 3.91 -15.32
C VAL A 247 -5.28 4.12 -15.15
N TYR A 248 -4.83 5.35 -14.86
CA TYR A 248 -3.42 5.63 -14.59
C TYR A 248 -2.91 4.88 -13.36
N PHE A 249 -3.72 4.83 -12.29
CA PHE A 249 -3.42 4.06 -11.09
C PHE A 249 -3.27 2.57 -11.41
N LEU A 250 -4.12 1.99 -12.27
CA LEU A 250 -3.96 0.60 -12.72
C LEU A 250 -2.60 0.37 -13.38
N ILE A 251 -2.21 1.24 -14.32
CA ILE A 251 -0.94 1.10 -15.05
C ILE A 251 0.23 1.06 -14.08
N VAL A 252 0.23 1.95 -13.09
CA VAL A 252 1.28 1.99 -12.07
C VAL A 252 1.19 0.76 -11.17
N ASP A 253 0.01 0.42 -10.62
CA ASP A 253 -0.18 -0.71 -9.69
C ASP A 253 0.12 -2.10 -10.30
N LEU A 254 0.08 -2.23 -11.63
CA LEU A 254 0.48 -3.44 -12.36
C LEU A 254 2.00 -3.64 -12.44
N GLN A 255 2.79 -2.58 -12.27
CA GLN A 255 4.24 -2.68 -12.33
C GLN A 255 4.81 -3.27 -11.03
N PRO A 256 5.77 -4.21 -11.09
CA PRO A 256 6.45 -4.66 -9.89
C PRO A 256 7.36 -3.55 -9.38
N HIS A 257 6.99 -2.94 -8.25
CA HIS A 257 7.75 -1.84 -7.65
C HIS A 257 8.97 -2.29 -6.84
N ARG A 258 9.19 -3.60 -6.71
CA ARG A 258 10.33 -4.18 -6.01
C ARG A 258 11.09 -5.09 -6.94
N ALA A 259 12.42 -5.06 -6.81
CA ALA A 259 13.30 -5.95 -7.53
C ALA A 259 12.97 -7.41 -7.18
N LEU A 260 13.08 -8.29 -8.18
CA LEU A 260 12.95 -9.72 -7.98
C LEU A 260 14.20 -10.21 -7.26
N ASP A 261 14.05 -10.72 -6.04
CA ASP A 261 15.15 -11.32 -5.26
C ASP A 261 14.96 -12.84 -5.21
N ALA A 262 15.55 -13.53 -6.18
CA ALA A 262 15.45 -14.99 -6.31
C ALA A 262 16.04 -15.72 -5.09
N ASN A 263 17.14 -15.21 -4.55
CA ASN A 263 17.81 -15.78 -3.37
C ASN A 263 16.93 -15.68 -2.12
N ARG A 264 16.18 -14.58 -1.99
CA ARG A 264 15.21 -14.42 -0.91
C ARG A 264 14.00 -15.34 -1.04
N LEU A 265 13.52 -15.57 -2.26
CA LEU A 265 12.42 -16.53 -2.50
C LEU A 265 12.85 -17.93 -2.04
N GLU A 266 14.05 -18.36 -2.41
CA GLU A 266 14.63 -19.64 -1.97
C GLU A 266 14.88 -19.67 -0.45
N ALA A 267 15.35 -18.57 0.14
CA ALA A 267 15.55 -18.46 1.58
C ALA A 267 14.24 -18.46 2.40
N GLU A 268 13.16 -17.86 1.87
CA GLU A 268 11.84 -17.90 2.50
C GLU A 268 11.16 -19.26 2.33
N GLU A 269 11.35 -19.93 1.18
CA GLU A 269 10.84 -21.28 0.92
C GLU A 269 11.54 -22.32 1.80
N THR A 270 12.87 -22.24 1.93
CA THR A 270 13.64 -23.05 2.90
C THR A 270 13.28 -22.73 4.34
N ALA A 271 13.07 -21.46 4.70
CA ALA A 271 12.62 -21.08 6.04
C ALA A 271 11.20 -21.57 6.36
N ARG A 272 10.29 -21.59 5.37
CA ARG A 272 8.95 -22.18 5.53
C ARG A 272 9.01 -23.69 5.72
N MET A 273 9.78 -24.40 4.90
CA MET A 273 9.99 -25.84 5.07
C MET A 273 10.61 -26.15 6.44
N GLN A 274 11.58 -25.35 6.88
CA GLN A 274 12.17 -25.47 8.21
C GLN A 274 11.16 -25.16 9.32
N ALA A 275 10.35 -24.11 9.20
CA ALA A 275 9.34 -23.77 10.20
C ALA A 275 8.22 -24.81 10.30
N GLU A 276 7.83 -25.44 9.18
CA GLU A 276 6.83 -26.51 9.15
C GLU A 276 7.39 -27.82 9.73
N THR A 277 8.67 -28.11 9.47
CA THR A 277 9.39 -29.23 10.09
C THR A 277 9.55 -29.02 11.60
N VAL A 278 9.93 -27.81 12.01
CA VAL A 278 10.06 -27.43 13.42
C VAL A 278 8.70 -27.42 14.10
N ALA A 279 7.63 -26.88 13.49
CA ALA A 279 6.28 -26.92 14.07
C ALA A 279 5.78 -28.36 14.26
N ARG A 280 6.11 -29.26 13.33
CA ARG A 280 5.83 -30.69 13.44
C ARG A 280 6.62 -31.36 14.56
N GLN A 281 7.88 -30.97 14.78
CA GLN A 281 8.69 -31.41 15.91
C GLN A 281 8.25 -30.76 17.25
N THR A 282 7.79 -29.51 17.23
CA THR A 282 7.34 -28.77 18.42
C THR A 282 6.03 -29.34 18.96
N PHE A 283 5.21 -29.96 18.09
CA PHE A 283 4.02 -30.73 18.50
C PHE A 283 4.38 -32.03 19.25
N GLU A 284 5.60 -32.54 19.11
CA GLU A 284 6.09 -33.73 19.82
C GLU A 284 6.89 -33.39 21.10
N THR A 285 7.33 -32.14 21.29
CA THR A 285 8.24 -31.74 22.39
C THR A 285 7.65 -30.69 23.35
N SER A 286 6.35 -30.39 23.28
CA SER A 286 5.72 -29.27 24.00
C SER A 286 5.51 -29.46 25.52
N GLU A 287 6.32 -30.28 26.20
CA GLU A 287 6.21 -30.48 27.66
C GLU A 287 7.45 -30.13 28.48
N VAL A 288 8.52 -29.58 27.86
CA VAL A 288 9.72 -29.19 28.62
C VAL A 288 10.26 -27.86 28.09
N GLU A 289 10.48 -26.91 29.02
CA GLU A 289 11.24 -25.65 28.89
C GLU A 289 10.55 -24.37 28.39
N GLU A 290 9.65 -23.84 29.23
CA GLU A 290 9.77 -22.47 29.76
C GLU A 290 10.57 -22.60 31.08
N GLU A 291 11.55 -21.79 31.49
CA GLU A 291 11.94 -20.42 31.23
C GLU A 291 13.34 -20.26 31.88
N GLU A 292 14.43 -20.17 31.12
CA GLU A 292 15.77 -19.93 31.70
C GLU A 292 16.22 -18.50 31.35
N THR A 293 16.22 -17.65 32.37
CA THR A 293 16.74 -16.29 32.32
C THR A 293 18.17 -16.30 31.75
N LEU A 294 18.37 -15.55 30.66
CA LEU A 294 19.60 -15.51 29.90
C LEU A 294 20.75 -14.97 30.79
N SER A 295 21.53 -15.89 31.37
CA SER A 295 22.65 -15.54 32.24
C SER A 295 23.69 -14.70 31.48
N ALA A 296 24.40 -13.82 32.18
CA ALA A 296 25.45 -12.98 31.58
C ALA A 296 26.52 -13.81 30.86
N LEU A 297 26.82 -15.02 31.37
CA LEU A 297 27.76 -15.96 30.76
C LEU A 297 27.32 -16.42 29.36
N ARG A 298 26.01 -16.66 29.15
CA ARG A 298 25.47 -17.06 27.84
C ARG A 298 25.48 -15.90 26.85
N LYS A 299 25.31 -14.65 27.30
CA LYS A 299 25.43 -13.46 26.43
C LYS A 299 26.86 -13.25 25.94
N ASP A 300 27.85 -13.42 26.82
CA ASP A 300 29.26 -13.29 26.46
C ASP A 300 29.69 -14.36 25.45
N GLU A 301 29.20 -15.59 25.61
CA GLU A 301 29.41 -16.66 24.64
C GLU A 301 28.83 -16.30 23.26
N ILE A 302 27.58 -15.84 23.22
CA ILE A 302 26.92 -15.39 21.97
C ILE A 302 27.69 -14.23 21.34
N LEU A 303 28.17 -13.26 22.14
CA LEU A 303 28.96 -12.13 21.65
C LEU A 303 30.25 -12.61 20.99
N ARG A 304 30.94 -13.59 21.59
CA ARG A 304 32.16 -14.18 21.02
C ARG A 304 31.89 -14.86 19.68
N ILE A 305 30.81 -15.64 19.59
CA ILE A 305 30.41 -16.31 18.33
C ILE A 305 30.09 -15.27 17.24
N ILE A 306 29.39 -14.19 17.58
CA ILE A 306 29.08 -13.09 16.65
C ILE A 306 30.37 -12.43 16.15
N ARG A 307 31.31 -12.12 17.04
CA ARG A 307 32.59 -11.50 16.65
C ARG A 307 33.39 -12.40 15.72
N HIS A 308 33.46 -13.68 16.02
CA HIS A 308 34.15 -14.65 15.17
C HIS A 308 33.54 -14.69 13.76
N ALA A 309 32.22 -14.85 13.66
CA ALA A 309 31.54 -14.89 12.36
C ALA A 309 31.64 -13.58 11.57
N VAL A 310 31.62 -12.43 12.24
CA VAL A 310 31.70 -11.14 11.55
C VAL A 310 33.13 -10.76 11.22
N GLU A 311 34.03 -10.72 12.21
CA GLU A 311 35.39 -10.18 12.08
C GLU A 311 36.36 -11.21 11.46
N GLU A 312 36.35 -12.46 11.92
CA GLU A 312 37.30 -13.49 11.47
C GLU A 312 36.86 -14.14 10.15
N ASP A 313 35.61 -14.61 10.08
CA ASP A 313 35.05 -15.18 8.84
C ASP A 313 34.71 -14.11 7.79
N LYS A 314 34.87 -12.83 8.15
CA LYS A 314 34.60 -11.67 7.30
C LYS A 314 33.21 -11.70 6.66
N ALA A 315 32.20 -12.19 7.38
CA ALA A 315 30.83 -12.24 6.87
C ALA A 315 30.31 -10.86 6.44
N PHE A 316 30.89 -9.76 6.95
CA PHE A 316 30.55 -8.42 6.50
C PHE A 316 30.84 -8.16 5.01
N LEU A 317 31.71 -8.94 4.35
CA LEU A 317 31.99 -8.80 2.91
C LEU A 317 30.81 -9.27 2.04
N ASP A 318 29.90 -10.09 2.57
CA ASP A 318 28.67 -10.44 1.88
C ASP A 318 27.71 -9.24 1.87
N SER A 319 27.43 -8.68 0.69
CA SER A 319 26.49 -7.56 0.51
C SER A 319 25.07 -7.90 0.95
N HIS A 320 24.71 -9.18 1.02
CA HIS A 320 23.40 -9.67 1.42
C HIS A 320 23.35 -10.16 2.88
N LEU A 321 24.39 -9.93 3.67
CA LEU A 321 24.39 -10.30 5.09
C LEU A 321 23.19 -9.68 5.81
N THR A 322 22.40 -10.55 6.45
CA THR A 322 21.26 -10.16 7.29
C THR A 322 21.45 -10.68 8.70
N LEU A 323 20.75 -10.08 9.67
CA LEU A 323 20.73 -10.59 11.03
C LEU A 323 20.24 -12.05 11.11
N SER A 324 19.33 -12.45 10.23
CA SER A 324 18.80 -13.81 10.18
C SER A 324 19.82 -14.80 9.61
N SER A 325 20.59 -14.41 8.58
CA SER A 325 21.67 -15.26 8.05
C SER A 325 22.81 -15.37 9.06
N LEU A 326 23.20 -14.26 9.70
CA LEU A 326 24.19 -14.27 10.77
C LEU A 326 23.77 -15.19 11.93
N ALA A 327 22.53 -15.09 12.40
CA ALA A 327 22.03 -15.95 13.47
C ALA A 327 22.08 -17.44 13.12
N ARG A 328 21.80 -17.77 11.85
CA ARG A 328 21.92 -19.14 11.34
C ARG A 328 23.38 -19.61 11.32
N THR A 329 24.31 -18.79 10.85
CA THR A 329 25.75 -19.07 10.87
C THR A 329 26.26 -19.27 12.30
N CYS A 330 25.80 -18.45 13.24
CA CYS A 330 26.15 -18.56 14.65
C CYS A 330 25.47 -19.75 15.37
N GLY A 331 24.44 -20.37 14.79
CA GLY A 331 23.66 -21.41 15.46
C GLY A 331 22.84 -20.91 16.66
N VAL A 332 22.54 -19.60 16.73
CA VAL A 332 21.87 -18.96 17.87
C VAL A 332 20.51 -18.40 17.44
N ASN A 333 19.52 -18.41 18.33
CA ASN A 333 18.23 -17.79 18.06
C ASN A 333 18.42 -16.30 17.67
N ARG A 334 17.82 -15.91 16.55
CA ARG A 334 17.87 -14.54 16.00
C ARG A 334 17.53 -13.46 17.04
N THR A 335 16.59 -13.73 17.94
CA THR A 335 16.19 -12.79 18.99
C THR A 335 17.35 -12.52 19.95
N TYR A 336 18.09 -13.55 20.34
CA TYR A 336 19.27 -13.40 21.22
C TYR A 336 20.43 -12.70 20.50
N VAL A 337 20.69 -13.04 19.23
CA VAL A 337 21.71 -12.33 18.44
C VAL A 337 21.36 -10.85 18.34
N SER A 338 20.10 -10.52 18.06
CA SER A 338 19.65 -9.12 18.02
C SER A 338 19.84 -8.41 19.36
N ALA A 339 19.50 -9.08 20.46
CA ALA A 339 19.61 -8.50 21.80
C ALA A 339 21.07 -8.22 22.15
N VAL A 340 21.96 -9.20 21.97
CA VAL A 340 23.40 -9.08 22.25
C VAL A 340 24.06 -8.03 21.36
N MET A 341 23.74 -7.99 20.05
CA MET A 341 24.30 -6.95 19.18
C MET A 341 23.85 -5.54 19.55
N ASN A 342 22.59 -5.37 19.94
CA ASN A 342 22.08 -4.07 20.36
C ASN A 342 22.71 -3.63 21.70
N GLU A 343 22.90 -4.57 22.63
CA GLU A 343 23.44 -4.30 23.96
C GLU A 343 24.95 -3.99 23.92
N TYR A 344 25.74 -4.76 23.17
CA TYR A 344 27.21 -4.67 23.23
C TYR A 344 27.87 -4.06 21.99
N LEU A 345 27.20 -4.04 20.84
CA LEU A 345 27.81 -3.70 19.54
C LEU A 345 27.14 -2.51 18.83
N GLY A 346 26.16 -1.85 19.45
CA GLY A 346 25.45 -0.71 18.86
C GLY A 346 24.49 -1.10 17.73
N GLY A 347 24.10 -2.39 17.69
CA GLY A 347 23.19 -2.96 16.71
C GLY A 347 23.88 -3.53 15.47
N PHE A 348 23.20 -4.47 14.82
CA PHE A 348 23.73 -5.23 13.68
C PHE A 348 24.28 -4.35 12.56
N PHE A 349 23.51 -3.35 12.13
CA PHE A 349 23.87 -2.50 10.99
C PHE A 349 25.10 -1.63 11.28
N SER A 350 25.11 -0.98 12.44
CA SER A 350 26.23 -0.11 12.87
C SER A 350 27.53 -0.91 12.95
N TYR A 351 27.45 -2.10 13.54
CA TYR A 351 28.59 -2.96 13.72
C TYR A 351 29.16 -3.47 12.39
N VAL A 352 28.32 -4.06 11.54
CA VAL A 352 28.74 -4.58 10.23
C VAL A 352 29.31 -3.47 9.35
N ASN A 353 28.65 -2.31 9.27
CA ASN A 353 29.15 -1.21 8.45
C ASN A 353 30.44 -0.60 8.98
N ARG A 354 30.67 -0.62 10.29
CA ARG A 354 31.97 -0.24 10.84
C ARG A 354 33.07 -1.18 10.33
N CYS A 355 32.86 -2.49 10.40
CA CYS A 355 33.81 -3.47 9.85
C CYS A 355 34.03 -3.27 8.34
N ARG A 356 32.96 -3.01 7.57
CA ARG A 356 33.06 -2.72 6.13
C ARG A 356 33.86 -1.45 5.84
N LEU A 357 33.64 -0.37 6.59
CA LEU A 357 34.36 0.90 6.39
C LEU A 357 35.84 0.78 6.80
N GLU A 358 36.13 0.05 7.87
CA GLU A 358 37.50 -0.27 8.27
C GLU A 358 38.21 -1.07 7.17
N TYR A 359 37.56 -2.10 6.64
CA TYR A 359 38.08 -2.89 5.52
C TYR A 359 38.24 -2.06 4.24
N ALA A 360 37.28 -1.21 3.91
CA ALA A 360 37.36 -0.30 2.76
C ALA A 360 38.57 0.65 2.87
N THR A 361 38.87 1.12 4.07
CA THR A 361 40.03 1.99 4.34
C THR A 361 41.34 1.23 4.10
N GLN A 362 41.43 -0.01 4.59
CA GLN A 362 42.58 -0.88 4.35
C GLN A 362 42.73 -1.19 2.85
N TYR A 363 41.65 -1.60 2.20
CA TYR A 363 41.64 -1.93 0.77
C TYR A 363 42.08 -0.75 -0.11
N LYS A 364 41.67 0.48 0.22
CA LYS A 364 42.10 1.69 -0.50
C LYS A 364 43.57 2.06 -0.22
N ALA A 365 44.09 1.75 0.95
CA ALA A 365 45.51 1.94 1.26
C ALA A 365 46.37 0.95 0.46
N ASP A 366 45.91 -0.30 0.33
CA ASP A 366 46.60 -1.34 -0.45
C ASP A 366 46.45 -1.14 -1.97
N ASN A 367 45.35 -0.49 -2.41
CA ASN A 367 45.05 -0.21 -3.81
C ASN A 367 44.78 1.29 -4.03
N PRO A 368 45.82 2.15 -4.07
CA PRO A 368 45.66 3.60 -4.17
C PRO A 368 44.89 4.06 -5.42
N ASP A 369 44.96 3.31 -6.52
CA ASP A 369 44.32 3.66 -7.80
C ASP A 369 42.88 3.13 -7.93
N ALA A 370 42.41 2.27 -7.01
CA ALA A 370 41.08 1.67 -7.08
C ALA A 370 39.97 2.74 -7.04
N ALA A 371 38.98 2.63 -7.92
CA ALA A 371 37.85 3.53 -7.95
C ALA A 371 36.99 3.38 -6.68
N VAL A 372 36.28 4.43 -6.27
CA VAL A 372 35.45 4.38 -5.03
C VAL A 372 34.36 3.30 -5.13
N GLU A 373 33.79 3.10 -6.31
CA GLU A 373 32.86 2.01 -6.63
C GLU A 373 33.46 0.63 -6.37
N GLU A 374 34.71 0.42 -6.78
CA GLU A 374 35.43 -0.84 -6.59
C GLU A 374 35.71 -1.08 -5.11
N VAL A 375 36.21 -0.07 -4.40
CA VAL A 375 36.45 -0.15 -2.94
C VAL A 375 35.15 -0.45 -2.19
N ALA A 376 34.05 0.21 -2.55
CA ALA A 376 32.76 -0.05 -1.94
C ALA A 376 32.31 -1.50 -2.16
N THR A 377 32.41 -1.99 -3.40
CA THR A 377 32.03 -3.36 -3.76
C THR A 377 32.90 -4.39 -3.04
N ALA A 378 34.23 -4.19 -3.03
CA ALA A 378 35.18 -5.05 -2.35
C ALA A 378 34.95 -5.11 -0.84
N ALA A 379 34.44 -4.04 -0.24
CA ALA A 379 34.08 -3.98 1.17
C ALA A 379 32.67 -4.52 1.50
N GLY A 380 31.98 -5.14 0.54
CA GLY A 380 30.65 -5.73 0.73
C GLY A 380 29.50 -4.73 0.69
N PHE A 381 29.70 -3.52 0.14
CA PHE A 381 28.60 -2.60 -0.14
C PHE A 381 27.96 -2.93 -1.49
N GLY A 382 26.63 -3.01 -1.53
CA GLY A 382 25.90 -3.25 -2.78
C GLY A 382 25.90 -2.06 -3.74
N SER A 383 26.28 -0.86 -3.29
CA SER A 383 26.41 0.33 -4.15
C SER A 383 27.29 1.42 -3.53
N ARG A 384 27.84 2.30 -4.37
CA ARG A 384 28.58 3.50 -3.91
C ARG A 384 27.75 4.40 -2.98
N GLN A 385 26.45 4.50 -3.20
CA GLN A 385 25.57 5.29 -2.34
C GLN A 385 25.48 4.71 -0.93
N SER A 386 25.38 3.38 -0.80
CA SER A 386 25.33 2.71 0.50
C SER A 386 26.62 2.92 1.32
N PHE A 387 27.77 2.92 0.64
CA PHE A 387 29.07 3.26 1.25
C PHE A 387 29.10 4.68 1.82
N TYR A 388 28.68 5.69 1.05
CA TYR A 388 28.66 7.07 1.54
C TYR A 388 27.67 7.30 2.69
N ASN A 389 26.50 6.65 2.64
CA ASN A 389 25.51 6.75 3.71
C ASN A 389 26.07 6.16 5.02
N ALA A 390 26.68 4.98 4.95
CA ALA A 390 27.35 4.37 6.11
C ALA A 390 28.43 5.29 6.66
N ARG A 391 29.30 5.84 5.80
CA ARG A 391 30.37 6.75 6.22
C ARG A 391 29.83 7.99 6.93
N LYS A 392 28.75 8.60 6.40
CA LYS A 392 28.12 9.77 7.00
C LYS A 392 27.49 9.46 8.36
N GLN A 393 26.84 8.32 8.49
CA GLN A 393 26.13 7.92 9.71
C GLN A 393 27.08 7.57 10.86
N LEU A 394 28.26 7.02 10.57
CA LEU A 394 29.29 6.71 11.57
C LEU A 394 30.22 7.89 11.89
N SER A 395 30.17 8.97 11.12
CA SER A 395 30.92 10.22 11.36
C SER A 395 30.16 11.29 12.16
N ALA A 396 28.89 11.03 12.47
CA ALA A 396 28.00 11.90 13.26
C ALA A 396 27.85 11.31 14.66
#